data_AF-A0A4R4LM43-F1
#
_entry.id   AF-A0A4R4LM43-F1
#
_cell.length_a   1.000
_cell.length_b   1.000
_cell.length_c   1.000
_cell.angle_alpha   90.00
_cell.angle_beta   90.00
_cell.angle_gamma   90.00
#
_symmetry.space_group_name_H-M   'P 1'
#
loop_
_entity.id
_entity.type
_entity.pdbx_description
1 polymer ?
#
loop_
_entity_poly.entity_id
_entity_poly.type
_entity_poly.pdbx_seq_one_letter_code
_entity_poly.pdbx_strand_id
1 'polypeptide(L)'
;MSLRTTGRCAGAFILLAFVSYGIGSALAGQFAGAALVVLTSVMVAAIGVLAFRALHRRQPGTAWAYLVARGAEAFLLTAGIVLLGPVGTGAADTAYQLAMLSLGLGSLPFCLALKRQRWLPGWLATWGFVGYALLATGATAELMGAEVGLVLAIPGGLFEIVFGLLLLARGFAPSTAVRPGAASAEAIAQGVQPTAQ
;
A
#
# COMPACT_ATOMS: atom_id res chain seq x y z
N MET A 1 -18.06 6.43 8.57
CA MET A 1 -16.61 6.54 8.84
C MET A 1 -16.06 7.74 8.09
N SER A 2 -15.26 8.60 8.75
CA SER A 2 -14.60 9.73 8.09
C SER A 2 -13.42 9.26 7.25
N LEU A 3 -13.04 9.99 6.19
CA LEU A 3 -11.85 9.67 5.35
C LEU A 3 -10.56 9.57 6.19
N ARG A 4 -10.47 10.34 7.27
CA ARG A 4 -9.36 10.24 8.23
C ARG A 4 -9.36 8.88 8.93
N THR A 5 -10.50 8.43 9.43
CA THR A 5 -10.61 7.11 10.10
C THR A 5 -10.33 5.96 9.13
N THR A 6 -10.87 6.03 7.90
CA THR A 6 -10.59 5.04 6.84
C THR A 6 -9.09 4.96 6.53
N GLY A 7 -8.40 6.11 6.44
CA GLY A 7 -6.96 6.13 6.22
C GLY A 7 -6.17 5.56 7.38
N ARG A 8 -6.53 5.88 8.63
CA ARG A 8 -5.84 5.34 9.81
C ARG A 8 -6.00 3.83 9.92
N CYS A 9 -7.19 3.30 9.65
CA CYS A 9 -7.43 1.86 9.60
C CYS A 9 -6.64 1.19 8.47
N ALA A 10 -6.59 1.79 7.28
CA ALA A 10 -5.79 1.27 6.18
C ALA A 10 -4.30 1.22 6.53
N GLY A 11 -3.77 2.28 7.15
CA GLY A 11 -2.38 2.32 7.62
C GLY A 11 -2.08 1.25 8.68
N ALA A 12 -2.98 1.06 9.65
CA ALA A 12 -2.84 0.01 10.65
C ALA A 12 -2.83 -1.40 10.01
N PHE A 13 -3.71 -1.66 9.04
CA PHE A 13 -3.76 -2.94 8.36
C PHE A 13 -2.53 -3.20 7.49
N ILE A 14 -1.96 -2.18 6.84
CA ILE A 14 -0.71 -2.33 6.08
C ILE A 14 0.43 -2.77 7.02
N LEU A 15 0.58 -2.10 8.16
CA LEU A 15 1.64 -2.42 9.12
C LEU A 15 1.43 -3.79 9.76
N LEU A 16 0.20 -4.12 10.17
CA LEU A 16 -0.11 -5.44 10.71
C LEU A 16 0.10 -6.54 9.66
N ALA A 17 -0.28 -6.32 8.40
CA ALA A 17 -0.08 -7.30 7.33
C ALA A 17 1.41 -7.56 7.10
N PHE A 18 2.23 -6.50 7.08
CA PHE A 18 3.68 -6.64 6.91
C PHE A 18 4.32 -7.48 8.04
N VAL A 19 3.96 -7.18 9.29
CA VAL A 19 4.46 -7.93 10.46
C VAL A 19 3.92 -9.37 10.46
N SER A 20 2.63 -9.54 10.21
CA SER A 20 1.98 -10.86 10.22
C SER A 20 2.54 -11.76 9.13
N TYR A 21 2.80 -11.22 7.94
CA TYR A 21 3.41 -11.95 6.84
C TYR A 21 4.84 -12.37 7.18
N GLY A 22 5.66 -11.46 7.72
CA GLY A 22 7.04 -11.75 8.11
C GLY A 22 7.17 -12.81 9.22
N ILE A 23 6.26 -12.79 10.21
CA ILE A 23 6.21 -13.82 11.25
C ILE A 23 5.63 -15.12 10.68
N GLY A 24 4.61 -15.03 9.84
CA GLY A 24 3.95 -16.18 9.22
C GLY A 24 4.91 -16.99 8.34
N SER A 25 5.76 -16.32 7.57
CA SER A 25 6.79 -16.97 6.75
C SER A 25 7.89 -17.62 7.60
N ALA A 26 8.28 -17.02 8.74
CA ALA A 26 9.23 -17.63 9.68
C ALA A 26 8.68 -18.89 10.36
N LEU A 27 7.36 -19.00 10.48
CA LEU A 27 6.65 -20.15 11.05
C LEU A 27 6.05 -21.07 9.96
N ALA A 28 6.59 -21.02 8.74
CA ALA A 28 6.12 -21.86 7.64
C ALA A 28 6.13 -23.35 8.02
N GLY A 29 5.07 -24.06 7.63
CA GLY A 29 4.84 -25.47 7.99
C GLY A 29 4.16 -25.70 9.34
N GLN A 30 3.96 -24.66 10.16
CA GLN A 30 3.19 -24.74 11.41
C GLN A 30 1.77 -24.18 11.22
N PHE A 31 0.82 -24.68 12.01
CA PHE A 31 -0.55 -24.15 12.04
C PHE A 31 -0.59 -22.64 12.34
N ALA A 32 0.30 -22.18 13.24
CA ALA A 32 0.42 -20.77 13.57
C ALA A 32 0.80 -19.92 12.34
N GLY A 33 1.80 -20.35 11.55
CA GLY A 33 2.19 -19.67 10.31
C GLY A 33 1.04 -19.62 9.29
N ALA A 34 0.30 -20.72 9.16
CA ALA A 34 -0.86 -20.77 8.27
C ALA A 34 -1.96 -19.78 8.71
N ALA A 35 -2.27 -19.71 10.00
CA ALA A 35 -3.23 -18.75 10.54
C ALA A 35 -2.80 -17.30 10.32
N LEU A 36 -1.50 -16.99 10.47
CA LEU A 36 -0.92 -15.65 10.26
C LEU A 36 -1.02 -15.19 8.80
N VAL A 37 -0.83 -16.09 7.83
CA VAL A 37 -1.00 -15.73 6.42
C VAL A 37 -2.47 -15.58 6.05
N VAL A 38 -3.38 -16.41 6.59
CA VAL A 38 -4.83 -16.18 6.42
C VAL A 38 -5.24 -14.83 6.98
N LEU A 39 -4.72 -14.47 8.16
CA LEU A 39 -4.92 -13.15 8.73
C LEU A 39 -4.38 -12.04 7.82
N THR A 40 -3.21 -12.25 7.22
CA THR A 40 -2.63 -11.34 6.21
C THR A 40 -3.57 -11.18 5.01
N SER A 41 -4.12 -12.27 4.45
CA SER A 41 -5.09 -12.23 3.36
C SER A 41 -6.34 -11.42 3.71
N VAL A 42 -6.86 -11.56 4.94
CA VAL A 42 -8.00 -10.77 5.42
C VAL A 42 -7.66 -9.28 5.49
N MET A 43 -6.46 -8.94 6.00
CA MET A 43 -6.00 -7.54 6.07
C MET A 43 -5.82 -6.93 4.69
N VAL A 44 -5.21 -7.66 3.75
CA VAL A 44 -5.01 -7.26 2.36
C VAL A 44 -6.35 -6.98 1.67
N ALA A 45 -7.33 -7.88 1.82
CA ALA A 45 -8.67 -7.69 1.30
C ALA A 45 -9.35 -6.45 1.93
N ALA A 46 -9.21 -6.26 3.24
CA ALA A 46 -9.74 -5.09 3.94
C ALA A 46 -9.13 -3.78 3.43
N ILE A 47 -7.82 -3.73 3.17
CA ILE A 47 -7.14 -2.59 2.56
C ILE A 47 -7.75 -2.28 1.18
N GLY A 48 -7.98 -3.31 0.36
CA GLY A 48 -8.64 -3.19 -0.95
C GLY A 48 -10.02 -2.53 -0.85
N VAL A 49 -10.85 -2.99 0.09
CA VAL A 49 -12.20 -2.43 0.32
C VAL A 49 -12.13 -0.99 0.84
N LEU A 50 -11.22 -0.69 1.77
CA LEU A 50 -11.05 0.67 2.29
C LEU A 50 -10.58 1.65 1.21
N ALA A 51 -9.61 1.22 0.37
CA ALA A 51 -9.13 1.99 -0.77
C ALA A 51 -10.22 2.20 -1.82
N PHE A 52 -11.03 1.16 -2.12
CA PHE A 52 -12.18 1.27 -3.01
C PHE A 52 -13.15 2.35 -2.51
N ARG A 53 -13.55 2.30 -1.24
CA ARG A 53 -14.45 3.31 -0.65
C ARG A 53 -13.88 4.72 -0.73
N ALA A 54 -12.56 4.88 -0.60
CA ALA A 54 -11.91 6.17 -0.67
C ALA A 54 -11.86 6.73 -2.10
N LEU A 55 -11.55 5.90 -3.11
CA LEU A 55 -11.34 6.35 -4.49
C LEU A 55 -12.59 6.27 -5.37
N HIS A 56 -13.57 5.42 -5.06
CA HIS A 56 -14.70 5.11 -5.94
C HIS A 56 -15.50 6.35 -6.36
N ARG A 57 -15.62 7.36 -5.48
CA ARG A 57 -16.33 8.61 -5.79
C ARG A 57 -15.65 9.49 -6.82
N ARG A 58 -14.33 9.36 -7.01
CA ARG A 58 -13.56 10.25 -7.91
C ARG A 58 -12.93 9.51 -9.09
N GLN A 59 -12.51 8.25 -8.91
CA GLN A 59 -11.85 7.44 -9.94
C GLN A 59 -12.32 5.98 -9.83
N PRO A 60 -13.52 5.65 -10.36
CA PRO A 60 -14.10 4.32 -10.21
C PRO A 60 -13.29 3.21 -10.88
N GLY A 61 -12.63 3.50 -12.02
CA GLY A 61 -11.78 2.52 -12.72
C GLY A 61 -10.60 2.06 -11.88
N THR A 62 -9.80 3.00 -11.36
CA THR A 62 -8.65 2.68 -10.49
C THR A 62 -9.07 2.00 -9.20
N ALA A 63 -10.21 2.42 -8.62
CA ALA A 63 -10.73 1.80 -7.40
C ALA A 63 -11.08 0.32 -7.61
N TRP A 64 -11.74 -0.02 -8.72
CA TRP A 64 -12.06 -1.39 -9.09
C TRP A 64 -10.80 -2.21 -9.39
N ALA A 65 -9.88 -1.67 -10.19
CA ALA A 65 -8.62 -2.35 -10.51
C ALA A 65 -7.84 -2.70 -9.25
N TYR A 66 -7.74 -1.77 -8.29
CA TYR A 66 -7.06 -2.00 -7.02
C TYR A 66 -7.78 -3.04 -6.15
N LEU A 67 -9.11 -3.00 -6.09
CA LEU A 67 -9.90 -3.99 -5.33
C LEU A 67 -9.73 -5.40 -5.90
N VAL A 68 -9.78 -5.55 -7.22
CA VAL A 68 -9.59 -6.83 -7.90
C VAL A 68 -8.18 -7.36 -7.66
N ALA A 69 -7.15 -6.52 -7.80
CA ALA A 69 -5.77 -6.89 -7.52
C ALA A 69 -5.57 -7.37 -6.07
N ARG A 70 -6.12 -6.63 -5.09
CA ARG A 70 -6.07 -7.02 -3.67
C ARG A 70 -6.86 -8.30 -3.37
N GLY A 71 -7.98 -8.53 -4.07
CA GLY A 71 -8.72 -9.78 -3.98
C GLY A 71 -7.94 -10.97 -4.54
N ALA A 72 -7.31 -10.79 -5.71
CA ALA A 72 -6.47 -11.81 -6.33
C ALA A 72 -5.23 -12.14 -5.47
N GLU A 73 -4.55 -11.13 -4.93
CA GLU A 73 -3.43 -11.29 -3.99
C GLU A 73 -3.85 -12.13 -2.76
N ALA A 74 -4.94 -11.76 -2.08
CA ALA A 74 -5.43 -12.47 -0.90
C ALA A 74 -5.80 -13.93 -1.21
N PHE A 75 -6.41 -14.17 -2.38
CA PHE A 75 -6.74 -15.52 -2.83
C PHE A 75 -5.47 -16.33 -3.10
N LEU A 76 -4.51 -15.77 -3.83
CA LEU A 76 -3.27 -16.45 -4.22
C LEU A 76 -2.38 -16.77 -3.02
N LEU A 77 -2.26 -15.87 -2.03
CA LEU A 77 -1.53 -16.16 -0.78
C LEU A 77 -2.16 -17.31 0.00
N THR A 78 -3.49 -17.36 0.06
CA THR A 78 -4.21 -18.44 0.72
C THR A 78 -4.06 -19.76 -0.05
N ALA A 79 -4.17 -19.71 -1.38
CA ALA A 79 -3.95 -20.86 -2.24
C ALA A 79 -2.53 -21.41 -2.10
N GLY A 80 -1.52 -20.54 -2.00
CA GLY A 80 -0.12 -20.94 -1.80
C GLY A 80 0.07 -21.84 -0.57
N ILE A 81 -0.59 -21.53 0.55
CA ILE A 81 -0.55 -22.38 1.74
C ILE A 81 -1.27 -23.70 1.53
N VAL A 82 -2.46 -23.66 0.93
CA VAL A 82 -3.24 -24.88 0.68
C VAL A 82 -2.50 -25.83 -0.25
N LEU A 83 -1.74 -25.29 -1.21
CA LEU A 83 -0.94 -26.06 -2.17
C LEU A 83 0.39 -26.56 -1.59
N LEU A 84 0.93 -25.91 -0.55
CA LEU A 84 2.21 -26.26 0.06
C LEU A 84 2.26 -27.72 0.53
N GLY A 85 1.16 -28.23 1.10
CA GLY A 85 1.05 -29.62 1.55
C GLY A 85 0.94 -30.65 0.41
N PRO A 86 -0.10 -30.60 -0.44
CA PRO A 86 -0.38 -31.62 -1.44
C PRO A 86 0.45 -31.55 -2.72
N VAL A 87 0.96 -30.36 -3.10
CA VAL A 87 1.65 -30.15 -4.39
C VAL A 87 3.14 -29.83 -4.22
N GLY A 88 3.53 -29.31 -3.05
CA GLY A 88 4.91 -28.97 -2.73
C GLY A 88 5.25 -27.49 -2.95
N THR A 89 6.52 -27.14 -2.73
CA THR A 89 6.98 -25.75 -2.65
C THR A 89 6.83 -24.97 -3.96
N GLY A 90 7.10 -25.59 -5.11
CA GLY A 90 7.06 -24.87 -6.40
C GLY A 90 5.69 -24.27 -6.76
N ALA A 91 4.58 -24.93 -6.40
CA ALA A 91 3.25 -24.39 -6.60
C ALA A 91 2.94 -23.23 -5.64
N ALA A 92 3.42 -23.33 -4.39
CA ALA A 92 3.30 -22.26 -3.40
C ALA A 92 4.13 -21.03 -3.82
N ASP A 93 5.33 -21.24 -4.33
CA ASP A 93 6.21 -20.18 -4.83
C ASP A 93 5.59 -19.47 -6.04
N THR A 94 5.03 -20.24 -6.99
CA THR A 94 4.32 -19.67 -8.15
C THR A 94 3.11 -18.85 -7.71
N ALA A 95 2.30 -19.36 -6.77
CA ALA A 95 1.15 -18.64 -6.24
C ALA A 95 1.57 -17.34 -5.54
N TYR A 96 2.68 -17.38 -4.79
CA TYR A 96 3.26 -16.20 -4.15
C TYR A 96 3.74 -15.17 -5.17
N GLN A 97 4.46 -15.58 -6.21
CA GLN A 97 4.92 -14.63 -7.23
C GLN A 97 3.76 -14.01 -8.03
N LEU A 98 2.72 -14.79 -8.33
CA LEU A 98 1.50 -14.25 -8.92
C LEU A 98 0.79 -13.27 -7.99
N ALA A 99 0.79 -13.52 -6.67
CA ALA A 99 0.25 -12.59 -5.69
C ALA A 99 1.03 -11.27 -5.69
N MET A 100 2.37 -11.34 -5.68
CA MET A 100 3.26 -10.18 -5.72
C MET A 100 3.15 -9.39 -7.04
N LEU A 101 2.98 -10.09 -8.16
CA LEU A 101 2.72 -9.46 -9.46
C LEU A 101 1.38 -8.72 -9.46
N SER A 102 0.32 -9.36 -8.94
CA SER A 102 -1.01 -8.75 -8.83
C SER A 102 -0.98 -7.52 -7.94
N LEU A 103 -0.34 -7.62 -6.78
CA LEU A 103 -0.09 -6.51 -5.86
C LEU A 103 0.63 -5.35 -6.54
N GLY A 104 1.75 -5.63 -7.21
CA GLY A 104 2.57 -4.63 -7.89
C GLY A 104 1.77 -3.90 -8.96
N LEU A 105 1.17 -4.65 -9.91
CA LEU A 105 0.40 -4.09 -11.01
C LEU A 105 -0.84 -3.32 -10.54
N GLY A 106 -1.56 -3.82 -9.54
CA GLY A 106 -2.72 -3.16 -8.97
C GLY A 106 -2.38 -1.85 -8.27
N SER A 107 -1.19 -1.78 -7.65
CA SER A 107 -0.77 -0.63 -6.85
C SER A 107 -0.20 0.53 -7.68
N LEU A 108 0.29 0.29 -8.90
CA LEU A 108 0.74 1.33 -9.82
C LEU A 108 -0.32 2.42 -10.10
N PRO A 109 -1.54 2.09 -10.60
CA PRO A 109 -2.56 3.10 -10.85
C PRO A 109 -3.07 3.72 -9.53
N PHE A 110 -3.03 2.97 -8.42
CA PHE A 110 -3.39 3.47 -7.09
C PHE A 110 -2.45 4.57 -6.60
N CYS A 111 -1.12 4.40 -6.72
CA CYS A 111 -0.14 5.44 -6.39
C CYS A 111 -0.35 6.72 -7.21
N LEU A 112 -0.65 6.58 -8.51
CA LEU A 112 -0.95 7.71 -9.38
C LEU A 112 -2.27 8.41 -9.00
N ALA A 113 -3.29 7.65 -8.60
CA ALA A 113 -4.54 8.20 -8.11
C ALA A 113 -4.33 8.98 -6.81
N LEU A 114 -3.57 8.46 -5.85
CA LEU A 114 -3.22 9.17 -4.61
C LEU A 114 -2.45 10.47 -4.87
N LYS A 115 -1.51 10.46 -5.83
CA LYS A 115 -0.77 11.66 -6.26
C LYS A 115 -1.71 12.73 -6.80
N ARG A 116 -2.66 12.34 -7.67
CA ARG A 116 -3.66 13.26 -8.25
C ARG A 116 -4.56 13.89 -7.19
N GLN A 117 -4.92 13.13 -6.14
CA GLN A 117 -5.76 13.63 -5.04
C GLN A 117 -5.01 14.48 -4.00
N ARG A 118 -3.67 14.63 -4.11
CA ARG A 118 -2.78 15.30 -3.13
C ARG A 118 -2.90 14.74 -1.70
N TRP A 119 -3.25 13.45 -1.59
CA TRP A 119 -3.30 12.74 -0.31
C TRP A 119 -1.91 12.28 0.14
N LEU A 120 -1.00 12.07 -0.83
CA LEU A 120 0.39 11.75 -0.59
C LEU A 120 1.31 12.86 -1.12
N PRO A 121 2.43 13.16 -0.43
CA PRO A 121 3.46 14.02 -0.98
C PRO A 121 4.02 13.40 -2.27
N GLY A 122 4.31 14.25 -3.26
CA GLY A 122 4.67 13.79 -4.60
C GLY A 122 5.90 12.89 -4.65
N TRP A 123 6.89 13.12 -3.78
CA TRP A 123 8.09 12.27 -3.68
C TRP A 123 7.74 10.84 -3.23
N LEU A 124 6.85 10.70 -2.24
CA LEU A 124 6.42 9.42 -1.71
C LEU A 124 5.59 8.65 -2.74
N ALA A 125 4.76 9.34 -3.52
CA ALA A 125 4.02 8.73 -4.62
C ALA A 125 4.94 8.22 -5.75
N THR A 126 5.99 8.97 -6.11
CA THR A 126 6.99 8.51 -7.09
C THR A 126 7.77 7.32 -6.55
N TRP A 127 8.18 7.34 -5.28
CA TRP A 127 8.87 6.21 -4.66
C TRP A 127 8.01 4.95 -4.62
N GLY A 128 6.73 5.06 -4.22
CA GLY A 128 5.80 3.93 -4.27
C GLY A 128 5.58 3.38 -5.67
N PHE A 129 5.46 4.25 -6.67
CA PHE A 129 5.35 3.81 -8.07
C PHE A 129 6.58 3.01 -8.52
N VAL A 130 7.78 3.50 -8.21
CA VAL A 130 9.03 2.79 -8.51
C VAL A 130 9.11 1.47 -7.73
N GLY A 131 8.76 1.48 -6.43
CA GLY A 131 8.77 0.29 -5.59
C GLY A 131 7.84 -0.81 -6.10
N TYR A 132 6.60 -0.48 -6.48
CA TYR A 132 5.66 -1.45 -7.04
C TYR A 132 6.01 -1.90 -8.45
N ALA A 133 6.63 -1.03 -9.26
CA ALA A 133 7.15 -1.41 -10.57
C ALA A 133 8.28 -2.43 -10.42
N LEU A 134 9.24 -2.17 -9.52
CA LEU A 134 10.32 -3.10 -9.20
C LEU A 134 9.78 -4.41 -8.64
N LEU A 135 8.79 -4.37 -7.74
CA LEU A 135 8.14 -5.57 -7.22
C LEU A 135 7.53 -6.43 -8.34
N ALA A 136 6.79 -5.81 -9.27
CA ALA A 136 6.18 -6.52 -10.40
C ALA A 136 7.25 -7.08 -11.36
N THR A 137 8.32 -6.32 -11.62
CA THR A 137 9.46 -6.80 -12.42
C THR A 137 10.17 -7.95 -11.73
N GLY A 138 10.40 -7.86 -10.41
CA GLY A 138 11.02 -8.91 -9.61
C GLY A 138 10.19 -10.20 -9.61
N ALA A 139 8.88 -10.10 -9.40
CA ALA A 139 7.98 -11.25 -9.46
C ALA A 139 7.96 -11.91 -10.85
N THR A 140 8.02 -11.11 -11.91
CA THR A 140 8.13 -11.62 -13.29
C THR A 140 9.47 -12.32 -13.53
N ALA A 141 10.57 -11.76 -13.03
CA ALA A 141 11.91 -12.33 -13.15
C ALA A 141 12.02 -13.67 -12.41
N GLU A 142 11.45 -13.76 -11.20
CA GLU A 142 11.36 -15.00 -10.41
C GLU A 142 10.56 -16.09 -11.14
N LEU A 143 9.44 -15.71 -11.78
CA LEU A 143 8.67 -16.63 -12.63
C LEU A 143 9.48 -17.14 -13.83
N MET A 144 10.48 -16.40 -14.29
CA MET A 144 11.42 -16.81 -15.34
C MET A 144 12.65 -17.56 -14.80
N GLY A 145 12.75 -17.77 -13.48
CA GLY A 145 13.86 -18.47 -12.82
C GLY A 145 15.02 -17.59 -12.40
N ALA A 146 14.88 -16.25 -12.38
CA ALA A 146 15.88 -15.34 -11.87
C ALA A 146 15.57 -14.91 -10.43
N GLU A 147 16.40 -15.34 -9.47
CA GLU A 147 16.27 -15.11 -8.03
C GLU A 147 16.60 -13.67 -7.58
N VAL A 148 16.04 -12.67 -8.27
CA VAL A 148 16.26 -11.24 -7.99
C VAL A 148 15.04 -10.59 -7.32
N GLY A 149 13.95 -11.32 -7.16
CA GLY A 149 12.67 -10.77 -6.71
C GLY A 149 12.74 -10.15 -5.33
N LEU A 150 13.47 -10.78 -4.39
CA LEU A 150 13.62 -10.27 -3.03
C LEU A 150 14.32 -8.90 -3.01
N VAL A 151 15.41 -8.75 -3.76
CA VAL A 151 16.19 -7.49 -3.82
C VAL A 151 15.34 -6.36 -4.40
N LEU A 152 14.59 -6.66 -5.45
CA LEU A 152 13.69 -5.70 -6.10
C LEU A 152 12.46 -5.36 -5.24
N ALA A 153 12.06 -6.24 -4.31
CA ALA A 153 10.96 -6.01 -3.39
C ALA A 153 11.34 -5.09 -2.20
N ILE A 154 12.62 -5.01 -1.81
CA ILE A 154 13.10 -4.16 -0.70
C ILE A 154 12.60 -2.71 -0.79
N PRO A 155 12.79 -1.97 -1.91
CA PRO A 155 12.33 -0.59 -2.02
C PRO A 155 10.81 -0.46 -1.91
N GLY A 156 10.05 -1.44 -2.38
CA GLY A 156 8.60 -1.50 -2.24
C GLY A 156 8.15 -1.73 -0.80
N GLY A 157 8.76 -2.71 -0.11
CA GLY A 157 8.45 -3.01 1.29
C GLY A 157 8.74 -1.84 2.23
N LEU A 158 9.87 -1.16 2.04
CA LEU A 158 10.21 0.03 2.83
C LEU A 158 9.22 1.18 2.58
N PHE A 159 8.78 1.36 1.33
CA PHE A 159 7.72 2.31 1.00
C PHE A 159 6.41 2.00 1.74
N GLU A 160 5.98 0.73 1.78
CA GLU A 160 4.74 0.35 2.45
C GLU A 160 4.76 0.63 3.96
N ILE A 161 5.90 0.42 4.62
CA ILE A 161 6.06 0.78 6.04
C ILE A 161 5.90 2.29 6.24
N VAL A 162 6.61 3.09 5.45
CA VAL A 162 6.54 4.56 5.55
C VAL A 162 5.13 5.06 5.22
N PHE A 163 4.50 4.50 4.19
CA PHE A 163 3.13 4.81 3.78
C PHE A 163 2.10 4.43 4.86
N GLY A 164 2.22 3.24 5.44
CA GLY A 164 1.38 2.76 6.53
C GLY A 164 1.46 3.67 7.76
N LEU A 165 2.67 4.05 8.17
CA LEU A 165 2.90 5.00 9.28
C LEU A 165 2.29 6.38 8.98
N LEU A 166 2.47 6.89 7.76
CA LEU A 166 1.91 8.18 7.35
C LEU A 166 0.38 8.15 7.39
N LEU A 167 -0.24 7.08 6.89
CA LEU A 167 -1.69 6.89 6.93
C LEU A 167 -2.22 6.73 8.36
N LEU A 168 -1.48 6.02 9.22
CA LEU A 168 -1.83 5.84 10.62
C LEU A 168 -1.82 7.18 11.40
N ALA A 169 -0.86 8.05 11.08
CA ALA A 169 -0.72 9.36 11.70
C ALA A 169 -1.72 10.41 11.16
N ARG A 170 -1.83 10.54 9.83
CA ARG A 170 -2.60 11.62 9.18
C ARG A 170 -3.97 11.20 8.65
N GLY A 171 -4.16 9.93 8.33
CA GLY A 171 -5.30 9.45 7.54
C GLY A 171 -5.32 10.05 6.12
N PHE A 172 -6.40 9.82 5.37
CA PHE A 172 -6.60 10.48 4.07
C PHE A 172 -7.04 11.93 4.27
N ALA A 173 -6.11 12.80 4.66
CA ALA A 173 -6.31 14.23 4.71
C ALA A 173 -5.69 14.86 3.45
N PRO A 174 -6.42 15.72 2.72
CA PRO A 174 -5.80 16.56 1.69
C PRO A 174 -4.64 17.32 2.34
N SER A 175 -3.50 17.38 1.67
CA SER A 175 -2.41 18.26 2.09
C SER A 175 -2.88 19.71 1.94
N THR A 176 -3.63 20.22 2.90
CA THR A 176 -3.57 21.64 3.25
C THR A 176 -2.19 21.83 3.85
N ALA A 177 -1.18 21.90 2.98
CA ALA A 177 0.05 22.55 3.32
C ALA A 177 -0.36 23.96 3.75
N VAL A 178 -0.38 24.19 5.05
CA VAL A 178 -0.20 25.52 5.61
C VAL A 178 0.99 26.09 4.83
N ARG A 179 0.76 27.11 3.99
CA ARG A 179 1.83 28.04 3.64
C ARG A 179 1.87 29.01 4.81
N PRO A 180 2.84 28.92 5.74
CA PRO A 180 3.04 29.95 6.75
C PRO A 180 3.67 31.18 6.09
N GLY A 181 2.94 31.82 5.18
CA GLY A 181 3.43 32.97 4.41
C GLY A 181 2.36 33.77 3.66
N ALA A 182 1.14 33.26 3.49
CA ALA A 182 0.07 34.05 2.86
C ALA A 182 -0.46 35.15 3.79
N ALA A 183 -0.59 34.87 5.10
CA ALA A 183 -1.08 35.85 6.07
C ALA A 183 -0.10 37.02 6.31
N SER A 184 1.21 36.80 6.19
CA SER A 184 2.22 37.85 6.36
C SER A 184 2.38 38.74 5.12
N ALA A 185 2.20 38.19 3.92
CA ALA A 185 2.24 38.98 2.69
C ALA A 185 1.00 39.89 2.54
N GLU A 186 -0.17 39.44 3.00
CA GLU A 186 -1.41 40.22 2.99
C GLU A 186 -1.40 41.35 4.04
N ALA A 187 -0.81 41.10 5.22
CA ALA A 187 -0.62 42.13 6.25
C ALA A 187 0.39 43.22 5.84
N ILE A 188 1.44 42.87 5.07
CA ILE A 188 2.41 43.84 4.54
C ILE A 188 1.80 44.63 3.36
N ALA A 189 0.94 43.99 2.54
CA ALA A 189 0.26 44.65 1.43
C ALA A 189 -0.89 45.58 1.87
N GLN A 190 -1.44 45.40 3.07
CA GLN A 190 -2.55 46.22 3.60
C GLN A 190 -2.13 47.51 4.32
N GLY A 191 -0.83 47.84 4.38
CA GLY A 191 -0.37 49.18 4.75
C GLY A 191 -0.81 49.70 6.12
N VAL A 192 -1.10 48.82 7.08
CA VAL A 192 -1.48 49.23 8.45
C VAL A 192 -0.21 49.62 9.20
N GLN A 193 0.10 50.92 9.20
CA GLN A 193 1.10 51.48 10.11
C GLN A 193 0.54 51.52 11.55
N PRO A 194 1.36 51.21 12.56
CA PRO A 194 0.95 51.35 13.96
C PRO A 194 0.87 52.83 14.32
N THR A 195 -0.32 53.30 14.73
CA THR A 195 -0.48 54.60 15.39
C THR A 195 0.23 54.55 16.75
N ALA A 196 1.41 55.15 16.83
CA ALA A 196 2.05 55.51 18.09
C ALA A 196 1.35 56.75 18.65
N GLN A 197 0.86 56.64 19.89
CA GLN A 197 0.62 57.80 20.75
C GLN A 197 1.95 58.28 21.33
#